data_AF-A0A7Y5QF75-F1
#
_entry.id   AF-A0A7Y5QF75-F1
#
_cell.length_a   1.000
_cell.length_b   1.000
_cell.length_c   1.000
_cell.angle_alpha   90.00
_cell.angle_beta   90.00
_cell.angle_gamma   90.00
#
_symmetry.space_group_name_H-M   'P 1'
#
loop_
_entity.id
_entity.type
_entity.pdbx_description
1 polymer ?
#
loop_
_entity_poly.entity_id
_entity_poly.type
_entity_poly.pdbx_seq_one_letter_code
_entity_poly.pdbx_strand_id
1 'polypeptide(L)' 'MNRDVPFAAKIAFRLPQSLYDKLDVWSEEEDRPLANLIYTIVKQAVTERDLERHTAQLNKESN' A
#
# COMPACT_ATOMS: atom_id res chain seq x y z
N MET A 1 -17.18 10.04 -14.70
CA MET A 1 -17.68 10.12 -13.31
C MET A 1 -17.08 8.96 -12.54
N ASN A 2 -16.00 9.21 -11.78
CA ASN A 2 -15.35 8.16 -10.99
C ASN A 2 -16.29 7.78 -9.84
N ARG A 3 -16.73 6.53 -9.81
CA ARG A 3 -17.46 5.96 -8.67
C ARG A 3 -16.49 5.94 -7.49
N ASP A 4 -16.77 6.72 -6.45
CA ASP A 4 -16.18 6.57 -5.14
C ASP A 4 -16.39 5.12 -4.71
N VAL A 5 -15.33 4.31 -4.75
CA VAL A 5 -15.39 2.97 -4.18
C VAL A 5 -15.45 3.16 -2.67
N PRO A 6 -16.54 2.74 -2.00
CA PRO A 6 -16.66 2.98 -0.57
C PRO A 6 -15.55 2.24 0.18
N PHE A 7 -14.99 2.89 1.19
CA PHE A 7 -14.04 2.25 2.10
C PHE A 7 -14.71 1.03 2.76
N ALA A 8 -14.24 -0.17 2.46
CA ALA A 8 -14.83 -1.41 2.96
C ALA A 8 -14.51 -1.67 4.45
N ALA A 9 -13.42 -1.10 4.97
CA ALA A 9 -12.99 -1.30 6.35
C ALA A 9 -12.12 -0.14 6.86
N LYS A 10 -12.07 0.02 8.19
CA LYS A 10 -11.06 0.81 8.90
C LYS A 10 -10.12 -0.16 9.62
N ILE A 11 -8.81 0.00 9.43
CA ILE A 11 -7.80 -0.88 10.02
C ILE A 11 -6.99 -0.06 11.02
N ALA A 12 -6.96 -0.52 12.27
CA ALA A 12 -6.05 0.00 13.28
C ALA A 12 -4.94 -1.03 13.51
N PHE A 13 -3.69 -0.59 13.45
CA PHE A 13 -2.52 -1.42 13.74
C PHE A 13 -1.51 -0.63 14.55
N ARG A 14 -0.61 -1.35 15.23
CA ARG A 14 0.47 -0.76 16.02
C ARG A 14 1.75 -0.82 15.22
N LEU A 15 2.50 0.28 15.24
CA LEU A 15 3.82 0.38 14.67
C LEU A 15 4.86 0.46 15.79
N PRO A 16 6.05 -0.14 15.62
CA PRO A 16 7.20 0.25 16.40
C PRO A 16 7.44 1.76 16.25
N GLN A 17 7.80 2.45 17.34
CA GLN A 17 8.00 3.91 17.33
C GLN A 17 8.96 4.34 16.22
N SER A 18 10.09 3.63 16.09
CA SER A 18 11.11 3.93 15.07
C SER A 18 10.62 3.82 13.62
N LEU A 19 9.57 3.04 13.36
CA LEU A 19 8.95 2.97 12.04
C LEU A 19 7.92 4.10 11.87
N TYR A 20 7.15 4.40 12.92
CA TYR A 20 6.25 5.54 12.92
C TYR A 20 7.00 6.84 12.62
N ASP A 21 8.09 7.11 13.33
CA ASP A 21 8.89 8.35 13.18
C ASP A 21 9.39 8.53 11.73
N LYS A 22 9.82 7.44 11.09
CA LYS A 22 10.27 7.47 9.69
C LYS A 22 9.14 7.78 8.72
N LEU A 23 7.95 7.22 8.97
CA LEU A 23 6.78 7.48 8.14
C LEU A 23 6.25 8.90 8.35
N ASP A 24 6.34 9.43 9.56
CA ASP A 24 5.94 10.79 9.92
C ASP A 24 6.81 11.80 9.15
N VAL A 25 8.14 11.68 9.25
CA VAL A 25 9.09 12.50 8.48
C VAL A 25 8.83 12.39 6.98
N TRP A 26 8.65 11.19 6.44
CA TRP A 26 8.36 11.02 5.02
C TRP A 26 7.04 11.70 4.61
N SER A 27 6.03 11.68 5.48
CA SER A 27 4.76 12.35 5.21
C SER A 27 4.89 13.88 5.17
N GLU A 28 5.76 14.44 6.02
CA GLU A 28 6.10 15.87 6.03
C GLU A 28 6.89 16.27 4.77
N GLU A 29 7.91 15.49 4.40
CA GLU A 29 8.74 15.73 3.21
C GLU A 29 7.91 15.79 1.92
N GLU A 30 6.82 15.03 1.87
CA GLU A 30 5.93 14.94 0.71
C GLU A 30 4.65 15.79 0.84
N ASP A 31 4.54 16.63 1.88
CA ASP A 31 3.40 17.49 2.18
C ASP A 31 2.05 16.75 2.07
N ARG A 32 1.96 15.56 2.68
CA ARG A 32 0.76 14.72 2.62
C ARG A 32 0.38 14.13 3.98
N PRO A 33 -0.91 13.89 4.25
CA PRO A 33 -1.31 13.20 5.47
C PRO A 33 -0.71 11.79 5.56
N LEU A 34 -0.22 11.42 6.76
CA LEU A 34 0.34 10.10 7.05
C LEU A 34 -0.56 8.93 6.61
N ALA A 35 -1.88 9.05 6.80
CA ALA A 35 -2.84 8.03 6.37
C ALA A 35 -2.83 7.81 4.85
N ASN A 36 -2.65 8.88 4.06
CA ASN A 36 -2.59 8.80 2.60
C ASN A 36 -1.26 8.18 2.14
N LEU A 37 -0.15 8.51 2.82
CA LEU A 37 1.14 7.87 2.60
C LEU A 37 1.04 6.36 2.83
N ILE A 38 0.51 5.94 3.99
CA ILE A 38 0.32 4.52 4.34
C ILE A 38 -0.56 3.82 3.30
N TYR A 39 -1.69 4.43 2.91
CA TYR A 39 -2.55 3.88 1.87
C TYR A 39 -1.79 3.65 0.55
N THR A 40 -0.96 4.61 0.15
CA THR A 40 -0.18 4.54 -1.09
C THR A 40 0.84 3.40 -1.05
N ILE A 41 1.60 3.29 0.06
CA ILE A 41 2.57 2.22 0.28
C ILE A 41 1.89 0.85 0.24
N VAL A 42 0.77 0.69 0.96
CA VAL A 42 0.03 -0.58 1.01
C VAL A 42 -0.54 -0.94 -0.37
N LYS A 43 -1.13 0.04 -1.07
CA LYS A 43 -1.65 -0.18 -2.43
C LYS A 43 -0.56 -0.62 -3.39
N GLN A 44 0.61 0.02 -3.34
CA GLN A 44 1.75 -0.34 -4.17
C GLN A 44 2.22 -1.77 -3.86
N ALA A 45 2.44 -2.10 -2.59
CA ALA A 45 2.88 -3.44 -2.19
C ALA A 45 1.90 -4.55 -2.61
N VAL A 46 0.58 -4.30 -2.52
CA VAL A 46 -0.43 -5.25 -3.00
C VAL A 46 -0.39 -5.40 -4.52
N THR A 47 -0.27 -4.29 -5.25
CA THR A 47 -0.20 -4.29 -6.72
C THR A 47 1.03 -5.05 -7.22
N GLU A 48 2.19 -4.79 -6.62
CA GLU A 48 3.44 -5.49 -6.92
C GLU A 48 3.30 -7.00 -6.64
N ARG A 49 2.69 -7.35 -5.50
CA ARG A 49 2.47 -8.75 -5.14
C ARG A 49 1.52 -9.49 -6.09
N ASP A 50 0.48 -8.83 -6.55
CA ASP A 50 -0.46 -9.40 -7.53
C ASP A 50 0.21 -9.57 -8.89
N LEU A 51 1.03 -8.61 -9.33
CA LEU A 51 1.81 -8.72 -10.56
C LEU A 51 2.76 -9.91 -10.52
N GLU A 52 3.53 -10.07 -9.43
CA GLU A 52 4.41 -11.22 -9.23
C GLU A 52 3.68 -12.56 -9.34
N ARG A 53 2.47 -12.65 -8.75
CA ARG A 53 1.66 -13.87 -8.79
C ARG A 53 1.20 -14.19 -10.21
N HIS A 54 0.74 -13.19 -10.95
CA HIS A 54 0.30 -13.38 -12.33
C HIS A 54 1.47 -13.80 -13.24
N THR A 55 2.63 -13.16 -13.12
CA THR A 55 3.83 -13.56 -13.87
C THR A 55 4.28 -14.97 -13.51
N ALA A 56 4.24 -15.35 -12.23
CA ALA A 56 4.58 -16.69 -11.78
C ALA A 56 3.60 -17.77 -12.26
N GLN A 57 2.32 -17.44 -12.45
CA GLN A 57 1.31 -18.35 -13.02
C GLN A 57 1.51 -18.55 -14.53
N LEU A 58 1.73 -17.48 -15.29
CA LEU A 58 2.00 -17.56 -16.73
C LEU A 58 3.23 -18.41 -17.07
N ASN A 59 4.28 -18.31 -16.25
CA ASN A 59 5.49 -19.12 -16.40
C ASN A 59 5.28 -20.61 -16.08
N LYS A 60 4.25 -20.97 -15.30
CA LYS A 60 3.90 -22.36 -15.00
C LYS A 60 3.01 -23.00 -16.07
N GLU A 61 2.20 -22.22 -16.76
CA GLU A 61 1.31 -22.71 -17.83
C GLU A 61 2.00 -22.81 -19.20
N SER A 62 3.17 -22.19 -19.35
CA SER A 62 3.96 -22.21 -20.60
C SER A 62 4.99 -23.36 -20.68
N ASN A 63 4.94 -24.32 -19.75
CA ASN A 63 5.90 -25.42 -19.58
C ASN A 63 5.17 -26.75 -19.43
#